data_AF-A0A554N2Q9-F1
#
_entry.id   AF-A0A554N2Q9-F1
#
_cell.length_a   1.000
_cell.length_b   1.000
_cell.length_c   1.000
_cell.angle_alpha   90.00
_cell.angle_beta   90.00
_cell.angle_gamma   90.00
#
_symmetry.space_group_name_H-M   'P 1'
#
loop_
_entity.id
_entity.type
_entity.pdbx_description
1 polymer ?
#
loop_
_entity_poly.entity_id
_entity_poly.type
_entity_poly.pdbx_seq_one_letter_code
_entity_poly.pdbx_strand_id
1 'polypeptide(L)'
;MVRFVHFHSGRKCCIPSQGSRQDGDLCLTWGRVGCMADIETVQTKRTTLYRMIDGTTVDTVFIPEKIEDPDRFRIDDVDLGGREARLVLGSSSSSAKWTSDVALLIGQPVDAASSSPGAALAIPDNHGSVWVLTWGTGFHYVDAERVDYAFGPGIVARSAIADSVKSVTKTVLDHRARVDRSSLPNGSTVRDLGVDGYGEVVSRIEAKAQIPGLSVGEGIISIRAAESLNLPLAKRADRLLADLDVLVGLTTKDVRPGLESVEQLIALKPRDQRAAGLEDKLLDEILSDDPKRLGLSWPHERLDLYGPVAGSKVLGFGDRTARVSGDVPELDEVLQWLREIPRSELRTRLDTIRVVLYSSPDLEPETRVSNDVPLWRWLAFEVREDEKRFCLHDGKWFRMDDRYLARIDERVEEILARDAPVKLPAWPADEDEREYNLRAAAEVGGLSLDRKLIQTPLHRGGIEPCDIFVPEGTLVHVKRRRSSADLSHLLAQGLVSTDALAGDESARAAWMKRIVEESDGGITHATVSRVVLAIGSSKPVMVDNLFTFTKVNLVKQYDALRALDVEVSVARIAEQ
;
A
#
# COMPACT_ATOMS: atom_id res chain seq x y z
N MET A 1 -34.40 26.32 -22.89
CA MET A 1 -35.16 26.23 -24.15
C MET A 1 -34.36 25.40 -25.15
N VAL A 2 -34.46 24.07 -25.12
CA VAL A 2 -34.23 23.17 -26.27
C VAL A 2 -35.08 21.92 -26.00
N ARG A 3 -35.94 21.57 -26.96
CA ARG A 3 -36.93 20.49 -26.91
C ARG A 3 -36.35 19.17 -27.40
N PHE A 4 -36.83 18.08 -26.79
CA PHE A 4 -36.77 16.71 -27.26
C PHE A 4 -37.39 16.52 -28.66
N VAL A 5 -36.83 15.59 -29.45
CA VAL A 5 -37.54 14.90 -30.54
C VAL A 5 -37.24 13.40 -30.45
N HIS A 6 -38.29 12.61 -30.24
CA HIS A 6 -38.37 11.16 -30.43
C HIS A 6 -38.70 10.85 -31.89
N PHE A 7 -38.24 9.70 -32.42
CA PHE A 7 -38.99 8.98 -33.45
C PHE A 7 -38.85 7.46 -33.34
N HIS A 8 -39.94 6.80 -33.74
CA HIS A 8 -40.39 5.44 -33.46
C HIS A 8 -40.08 4.44 -34.59
N SER A 9 -39.99 3.16 -34.19
CA SER A 9 -40.40 1.89 -34.84
C SER A 9 -40.55 1.75 -36.36
N GLY A 10 -40.02 0.64 -36.90
CA GLY A 10 -40.49 0.01 -38.15
C GLY A 10 -40.08 -1.47 -38.25
N ARG A 11 -41.06 -2.38 -38.34
CA ARG A 11 -40.91 -3.84 -38.56
C ARG A 11 -41.39 -4.21 -39.98
N LYS A 12 -40.81 -5.31 -40.49
CA LYS A 12 -41.27 -6.27 -41.54
C LYS A 12 -41.20 -5.87 -43.02
N CYS A 13 -40.51 -6.70 -43.82
CA CYS A 13 -41.15 -7.58 -44.83
C CYS A 13 -40.15 -8.56 -45.47
N CYS A 14 -40.56 -9.82 -45.62
CA CYS A 14 -39.91 -10.90 -46.39
C CYS A 14 -40.74 -11.17 -47.65
N ILE A 15 -40.13 -11.43 -48.82
CA ILE A 15 -40.64 -12.32 -49.91
C ILE A 15 -39.43 -12.87 -50.74
N PRO A 16 -39.43 -14.16 -51.18
CA PRO A 16 -38.29 -14.86 -51.81
C PRO A 16 -38.44 -15.05 -53.35
N SER A 17 -37.40 -15.53 -54.05
CA SER A 17 -37.55 -16.18 -55.36
C SER A 17 -36.47 -17.23 -55.65
N GLN A 18 -36.92 -18.42 -56.09
CA GLN A 18 -36.13 -19.53 -56.63
C GLN A 18 -36.02 -19.41 -58.15
N GLY A 19 -34.95 -19.99 -58.73
CA GLY A 19 -34.83 -20.27 -60.17
C GLY A 19 -33.68 -21.25 -60.45
N SER A 20 -33.98 -22.33 -61.15
CA SER A 20 -33.22 -23.59 -61.32
C SER A 20 -32.50 -23.73 -62.67
N ARG A 21 -31.60 -24.74 -62.77
CA ARG A 21 -31.08 -25.54 -63.93
C ARG A 21 -29.55 -25.67 -63.87
N GLN A 22 -28.86 -26.75 -64.27
CA GLN A 22 -29.12 -28.17 -64.54
C GLN A 22 -27.74 -28.84 -64.79
N ASP A 23 -27.59 -30.10 -64.35
CA ASP A 23 -26.80 -31.24 -64.86
C ASP A 23 -25.27 -31.19 -65.15
N GLY A 24 -24.58 -32.25 -64.67
CA GLY A 24 -23.28 -32.71 -65.19
C GLY A 24 -22.47 -33.61 -64.24
N ASP A 25 -22.73 -34.92 -64.28
CA ASP A 25 -21.95 -35.99 -63.63
C ASP A 25 -20.48 -36.06 -64.09
N LEU A 26 -19.56 -36.37 -63.17
CA LEU A 26 -18.36 -37.19 -63.45
C LEU A 26 -17.75 -37.75 -62.15
N CYS A 27 -17.76 -39.07 -62.07
CA CYS A 27 -17.18 -39.93 -61.04
C CYS A 27 -15.66 -40.07 -61.23
N LEU A 28 -14.86 -40.07 -60.14
CA LEU A 28 -13.79 -41.04 -59.80
C LEU A 28 -12.77 -40.49 -58.76
N THR A 29 -12.87 -41.06 -57.56
CA THR A 29 -11.83 -41.44 -56.57
C THR A 29 -10.40 -40.90 -56.69
N TRP A 30 -9.89 -40.29 -55.60
CA TRP A 30 -8.56 -40.58 -55.04
C TRP A 30 -8.60 -40.45 -53.51
N GLY A 31 -8.20 -41.51 -52.81
CA GLY A 31 -8.19 -41.55 -51.35
C GLY A 31 -7.12 -40.63 -50.75
N ARG A 32 -7.39 -40.16 -49.52
CA ARG A 32 -6.34 -39.83 -48.56
C ARG A 32 -6.55 -40.61 -47.27
N VAL A 33 -5.53 -41.41 -47.00
CA VAL A 33 -5.26 -42.20 -45.82
C VAL A 33 -5.14 -41.28 -44.59
N GLY A 34 -5.55 -41.85 -43.45
CA GLY A 34 -5.53 -41.35 -42.09
C GLY A 34 -4.47 -40.32 -41.69
N CYS A 35 -4.93 -39.32 -40.94
CA CYS A 35 -4.51 -39.08 -39.56
C CYS A 35 -5.40 -37.96 -38.99
N MET A 36 -6.67 -38.27 -38.71
CA MET A 36 -7.39 -37.51 -37.68
C MET A 36 -6.90 -38.08 -36.35
N ALA A 37 -5.80 -37.51 -35.85
CA ALA A 37 -5.61 -37.50 -34.41
C ALA A 37 -6.76 -36.64 -33.88
N ASP A 38 -7.70 -37.28 -33.17
CA ASP A 38 -8.69 -36.56 -32.39
C ASP A 38 -7.94 -35.58 -31.48
N ILE A 39 -7.95 -34.30 -31.84
CA ILE A 39 -7.58 -33.25 -30.91
C ILE A 39 -8.74 -33.21 -29.92
N GLU A 40 -8.68 -34.05 -28.88
CA GLU A 40 -9.51 -33.87 -27.70
C GLU A 40 -9.29 -32.43 -27.22
N THR A 41 -10.26 -31.56 -27.51
CA THR A 41 -10.24 -30.19 -27.01
C THR A 41 -10.24 -30.24 -25.49
N VAL A 42 -9.08 -29.98 -24.89
CA VAL A 42 -8.92 -29.97 -23.43
C VAL A 42 -9.86 -28.92 -22.87
N GLN A 43 -10.85 -29.37 -22.10
CA GLN A 43 -11.79 -28.44 -21.49
C GLN A 43 -11.09 -27.66 -20.38
N THR A 44 -11.14 -26.32 -20.48
CA THR A 44 -10.68 -25.42 -19.43
C THR A 44 -11.86 -24.68 -18.78
N LYS A 45 -11.63 -24.15 -17.58
CA LYS A 45 -12.60 -23.30 -16.87
C LYS A 45 -11.84 -22.24 -16.08
N ARG A 46 -12.44 -21.05 -15.91
CA ARG A 46 -11.90 -20.06 -14.95
C ARG A 46 -11.89 -20.67 -13.55
N THR A 47 -10.70 -20.67 -12.96
CA THR A 47 -10.41 -21.29 -11.67
C THR A 47 -9.72 -20.25 -10.80
N THR A 48 -10.07 -20.23 -9.51
CA THR A 48 -9.37 -19.43 -8.50
C THR A 48 -8.32 -20.32 -7.85
N LEU A 49 -7.06 -19.94 -8.02
CA LEU A 49 -5.88 -20.68 -7.60
C LEU A 49 -5.11 -19.86 -6.57
N TYR A 50 -4.71 -20.48 -5.47
CA TYR A 50 -3.83 -19.92 -4.46
C TYR A 50 -2.52 -20.70 -4.49
N ARG A 51 -1.42 -20.02 -4.19
CA ARG A 51 -0.13 -20.63 -3.87
C ARG A 51 0.16 -20.32 -2.41
N MET A 52 0.66 -21.29 -1.66
CA MET A 52 1.00 -21.13 -0.25
C MET A 52 2.47 -20.78 -0.08
N ILE A 53 2.79 -20.10 1.03
CA ILE A 53 4.17 -19.82 1.45
C ILE A 53 4.89 -21.12 1.82
N ASP A 54 6.21 -21.08 1.74
CA ASP A 54 7.08 -22.23 2.06
C ASP A 54 6.85 -22.76 3.47
N GLY A 55 6.99 -24.08 3.65
CA GLY A 55 6.71 -24.78 4.91
C GLY A 55 5.22 -25.05 5.18
N THR A 56 4.32 -24.65 4.27
CA THR A 56 2.90 -25.06 4.33
C THR A 56 2.72 -26.47 3.77
N THR A 57 2.06 -27.34 4.52
CA THR A 57 1.64 -28.69 4.08
C THR A 57 0.15 -28.75 3.73
N VAL A 58 -0.28 -29.84 3.08
CA VAL A 58 -1.70 -30.11 2.80
C VAL A 58 -2.59 -30.19 4.06
N ASP A 59 -2.01 -30.46 5.23
CA ASP A 59 -2.72 -30.43 6.51
C ASP A 59 -2.85 -29.01 7.05
N THR A 60 -1.75 -28.25 7.02
CA THR A 60 -1.68 -26.93 7.67
C THR A 60 -2.30 -25.80 6.85
N VAL A 61 -2.68 -26.07 5.60
CA VAL A 61 -3.24 -25.06 4.68
C VAL A 61 -4.67 -24.64 5.04
N PHE A 62 -5.39 -25.48 5.79
CA PHE A 62 -6.76 -25.20 6.20
C PHE A 62 -6.83 -24.76 7.66
N ILE A 63 -7.80 -23.90 7.98
CA ILE A 63 -8.05 -23.41 9.34
C ILE A 63 -8.83 -24.48 10.10
N PRO A 64 -8.23 -25.17 11.09
CA PRO A 64 -8.87 -26.32 11.76
C PRO A 64 -10.22 -25.96 12.39
N GLU A 65 -10.29 -24.80 13.06
CA GLU A 65 -11.49 -24.34 13.77
C GLU A 65 -12.67 -24.05 12.84
N LYS A 66 -12.44 -23.91 11.53
CA LYS A 66 -13.49 -23.66 10.54
C LYS A 66 -14.03 -24.93 9.89
N ILE A 67 -13.31 -26.04 10.00
CA ILE A 67 -13.63 -27.30 9.31
C ILE A 67 -13.76 -28.49 10.27
N GLU A 68 -13.80 -28.21 11.58
CA GLU A 68 -13.85 -29.22 12.64
C GLU A 68 -15.20 -29.94 12.75
N ASP A 69 -16.30 -29.32 12.30
CA ASP A 69 -17.65 -29.89 12.41
C ASP A 69 -17.86 -30.99 11.35
N PRO A 70 -17.86 -32.28 11.74
CA PRO A 70 -17.93 -33.39 10.79
C PRO A 70 -19.31 -33.53 10.13
N ASP A 71 -20.36 -32.92 10.68
CA ASP A 71 -21.69 -32.94 10.08
C ASP A 71 -21.80 -31.91 8.93
N ARG A 72 -20.91 -30.91 8.92
CA ARG A 72 -20.88 -29.83 7.91
C ARG A 72 -19.73 -29.92 6.95
N PHE A 73 -18.63 -30.54 7.35
CA PHE A 73 -17.40 -30.61 6.60
C PHE A 73 -16.92 -32.05 6.45
N ARG A 74 -16.47 -32.38 5.24
CA ARG A 74 -15.85 -33.65 4.89
C ARG A 74 -14.45 -33.37 4.36
N ILE A 75 -13.48 -34.11 4.88
CA ILE A 75 -12.07 -34.03 4.49
C ILE A 75 -11.69 -35.38 3.89
N ASP A 76 -11.29 -35.39 2.62
CA ASP A 76 -10.90 -36.57 1.87
C ASP A 76 -9.46 -36.42 1.37
N ASP A 77 -8.60 -37.40 1.62
CA ASP A 77 -7.31 -37.52 0.93
C ASP A 77 -7.55 -38.20 -0.44
N VAL A 78 -7.05 -37.58 -1.50
CA VAL A 78 -7.31 -37.98 -2.89
C VAL A 78 -6.02 -38.06 -3.69
N ASP A 79 -5.90 -39.07 -4.55
CA ASP A 79 -4.80 -39.14 -5.51
C ASP A 79 -5.15 -38.31 -6.76
N LEU A 80 -4.37 -37.25 -6.99
CA LEU A 80 -4.48 -36.41 -8.16
C LEU A 80 -3.26 -36.63 -9.06
N GLY A 81 -3.35 -37.62 -9.95
CA GLY A 81 -2.30 -37.89 -10.94
C GLY A 81 -0.96 -38.31 -10.32
N GLY A 82 -0.99 -39.08 -9.23
CA GLY A 82 0.20 -39.51 -8.48
C GLY A 82 0.62 -38.55 -7.36
N ARG A 83 -0.17 -37.51 -7.07
CA ARG A 83 0.06 -36.56 -5.98
C ARG A 83 -1.01 -36.73 -4.91
N GLU A 84 -0.60 -36.98 -3.67
CA GLU A 84 -1.50 -37.01 -2.51
C GLU A 84 -2.01 -35.60 -2.22
N ALA A 85 -3.25 -35.34 -2.64
CA ALA A 85 -3.94 -34.07 -2.47
C ALA A 85 -5.02 -34.21 -1.39
N ARG A 86 -5.48 -33.09 -0.83
CA ARG A 86 -6.54 -33.06 0.17
C ARG A 86 -7.72 -32.21 -0.28
N LEU A 87 -8.90 -32.81 -0.29
CA LEU A 87 -10.16 -32.16 -0.62
C LEU A 87 -10.95 -31.89 0.65
N VAL A 88 -11.34 -30.63 0.85
CA VAL A 88 -12.31 -30.23 1.87
C VAL A 88 -13.60 -29.82 1.18
N LEU A 89 -14.69 -30.46 1.56
CA LEU A 89 -16.05 -30.13 1.12
C LEU A 89 -16.86 -29.69 2.34
N GLY A 90 -17.67 -28.65 2.20
CA GLY A 90 -18.59 -28.31 3.27
C GLY A 90 -19.57 -27.22 2.88
N SER A 91 -20.29 -26.72 3.87
CA SER A 91 -21.19 -25.60 3.68
C SER A 91 -21.21 -24.66 4.87
N SER A 92 -21.21 -23.36 4.59
CA SER A 92 -21.44 -22.34 5.60
C SER A 92 -22.93 -22.03 5.66
N SER A 93 -23.55 -22.21 6.82
CA SER A 93 -24.93 -21.80 7.06
C SER A 93 -24.97 -20.49 7.85
N SER A 94 -25.79 -19.55 7.39
CA SER A 94 -26.07 -18.32 8.13
C SER A 94 -27.53 -17.93 7.97
N SER A 95 -28.18 -17.59 9.09
CA SER A 95 -29.48 -16.93 9.08
C SER A 95 -29.33 -15.47 8.66
N ALA A 96 -30.28 -14.98 7.87
CA ALA A 96 -30.24 -13.59 7.46
C ALA A 96 -30.58 -12.66 8.63
N LYS A 97 -29.74 -11.67 8.92
CA LYS A 97 -29.90 -10.79 10.10
C LYS A 97 -31.24 -10.06 10.15
N TRP A 98 -31.86 -9.77 9.01
CA TRP A 98 -33.15 -9.07 8.94
C TRP A 98 -34.34 -9.94 9.38
N THR A 99 -34.17 -11.26 9.55
CA THR A 99 -35.28 -12.13 9.96
C THR A 99 -35.79 -11.78 11.35
N SER A 100 -34.92 -11.28 12.24
CA SER A 100 -35.34 -10.74 13.54
C SER A 100 -36.20 -9.48 13.39
N ASP A 101 -35.83 -8.58 12.47
CA ASP A 101 -36.56 -7.33 12.25
C ASP A 101 -37.95 -7.61 11.67
N VAL A 102 -38.02 -8.54 10.70
CA VAL A 102 -39.31 -8.98 10.16
C VAL A 102 -40.12 -9.67 11.24
N ALA A 103 -39.52 -10.59 12.01
CA ALA A 103 -40.21 -11.31 13.09
C ALA A 103 -40.79 -10.36 14.14
N LEU A 104 -40.08 -9.28 14.47
CA LEU A 104 -40.58 -8.20 15.34
C LEU A 104 -41.77 -7.47 14.72
N LEU A 105 -41.73 -7.16 13.42
CA LEU A 105 -42.81 -6.45 12.72
C LEU A 105 -44.09 -7.29 12.60
N ILE A 106 -43.97 -8.60 12.39
CA ILE A 106 -45.12 -9.48 12.16
C ILE A 106 -45.54 -10.28 13.42
N GLY A 107 -44.79 -10.15 14.52
CA GLY A 107 -45.07 -10.83 15.78
C GLY A 107 -44.96 -12.36 15.73
N GLN A 108 -44.26 -12.90 14.73
CA GLN A 108 -44.06 -14.34 14.55
C GLN A 108 -42.64 -14.62 14.04
N PRO A 109 -42.02 -15.75 14.43
CA PRO A 109 -40.66 -16.08 14.01
C PRO A 109 -40.58 -16.28 12.49
N VAL A 110 -39.54 -15.71 11.88
CA VAL A 110 -39.19 -15.91 10.47
C VAL A 110 -37.87 -16.65 10.43
N ASP A 111 -37.84 -17.81 9.77
CA ASP A 111 -36.60 -18.52 9.49
C ASP A 111 -36.27 -18.40 8.00
N ALA A 112 -35.10 -17.81 7.73
CA ALA A 112 -34.52 -17.73 6.40
C ALA A 112 -33.01 -17.98 6.53
N ALA A 113 -32.66 -19.26 6.64
CA ALA A 113 -31.28 -19.73 6.57
C ALA A 113 -30.84 -19.89 5.11
N SER A 114 -29.63 -19.43 4.80
CA SER A 114 -28.95 -19.76 3.56
C SER A 114 -27.79 -20.69 3.86
N SER A 115 -27.67 -21.76 3.07
CA SER A 115 -26.49 -22.63 3.06
C SER A 115 -25.77 -22.45 1.75
N SER A 116 -24.49 -22.08 1.83
CA SER A 116 -23.62 -21.90 0.66
C SER A 116 -22.55 -22.98 0.66
N PRO A 117 -22.62 -23.96 -0.26
CA PRO A 117 -21.61 -25.01 -0.35
C PRO A 117 -20.28 -24.44 -0.86
N GLY A 118 -19.19 -25.06 -0.42
CA GLY A 118 -17.84 -24.72 -0.81
C GLY A 118 -16.95 -25.96 -0.89
N ALA A 119 -15.90 -25.84 -1.68
CA ALA A 119 -14.89 -26.88 -1.82
C ALA A 119 -13.50 -26.23 -1.92
N ALA A 120 -12.50 -26.86 -1.32
CA ALA A 120 -11.10 -26.47 -1.47
C ALA A 120 -10.23 -27.71 -1.66
N LEU A 121 -9.39 -27.72 -2.69
CA LEU A 121 -8.50 -28.82 -3.03
C LEU A 121 -7.06 -28.36 -2.90
N ALA A 122 -6.33 -28.89 -1.91
CA ALA A 122 -4.91 -28.66 -1.69
C ALA A 122 -4.09 -29.70 -2.45
N ILE A 123 -3.15 -29.24 -3.28
CA ILE A 123 -2.33 -30.05 -4.16
C ILE A 123 -0.86 -29.71 -3.87
N PRO A 124 -0.03 -30.65 -3.40
CA PRO A 124 1.40 -30.40 -3.27
C PRO A 124 2.03 -30.32 -4.66
N ASP A 125 3.07 -29.50 -4.81
CA ASP A 125 3.96 -29.54 -5.96
C ASP A 125 5.29 -30.24 -5.67
N ASN A 126 6.05 -30.45 -6.75
CA ASN A 126 7.35 -31.12 -6.69
C ASN A 126 8.45 -30.23 -6.08
N HIS A 127 8.13 -28.97 -5.76
CA HIS A 127 9.06 -27.96 -5.26
C HIS A 127 8.83 -27.63 -3.78
N GLY A 128 7.91 -28.35 -3.12
CA GLY A 128 7.60 -28.17 -1.70
C GLY A 128 6.61 -27.04 -1.40
N SER A 129 5.99 -26.44 -2.42
CA SER A 129 4.85 -25.52 -2.24
C SER A 129 3.53 -26.28 -2.34
N VAL A 130 2.48 -25.71 -1.75
CA VAL A 130 1.11 -26.21 -1.85
C VAL A 130 0.25 -25.24 -2.65
N TRP A 131 -0.52 -25.79 -3.59
CA TRP A 131 -1.51 -25.07 -4.38
C TRP A 131 -2.90 -25.34 -3.83
N VAL A 132 -3.79 -24.36 -3.87
CA VAL A 132 -5.20 -24.58 -3.50
C VAL A 132 -6.14 -24.07 -4.58
N LEU A 133 -7.01 -24.94 -5.05
CA LEU A 133 -8.16 -24.56 -5.88
C LEU A 133 -9.39 -24.42 -4.99
N THR A 134 -10.17 -23.37 -5.19
CA THR A 134 -11.38 -23.13 -4.39
C THR A 134 -12.62 -22.97 -5.26
N TRP A 135 -13.76 -23.46 -4.76
CA TRP A 135 -15.09 -23.29 -5.34
C TRP A 135 -16.08 -22.84 -4.27
N GLY A 136 -17.07 -22.04 -4.66
CA GLY A 136 -18.10 -21.53 -3.75
C GLY A 136 -17.48 -20.80 -2.56
N THR A 137 -17.86 -21.20 -1.35
CA THR A 137 -17.35 -20.65 -0.08
C THR A 137 -16.03 -21.28 0.38
N GLY A 138 -15.40 -22.15 -0.42
CA GLY A 138 -14.22 -22.91 0.00
C GLY A 138 -12.98 -22.07 0.29
N PHE A 139 -12.89 -20.85 -0.24
CA PHE A 139 -11.82 -19.91 0.11
C PHE A 139 -11.83 -19.51 1.59
N HIS A 140 -12.97 -19.63 2.29
CA HIS A 140 -13.03 -19.37 3.73
C HIS A 140 -12.33 -20.44 4.57
N TYR A 141 -12.08 -21.63 4.01
CA TYR A 141 -11.45 -22.76 4.69
C TYR A 141 -9.93 -22.62 4.72
N VAL A 142 -9.38 -21.90 3.72
CA VAL A 142 -7.95 -21.67 3.54
C VAL A 142 -7.46 -20.67 4.59
N ASP A 143 -6.30 -20.97 5.19
CA ASP A 143 -5.61 -20.02 6.05
C ASP A 143 -4.99 -18.91 5.20
N ALA A 144 -5.68 -17.76 5.15
CA ALA A 144 -5.25 -16.60 4.39
C ALA A 144 -3.85 -16.12 4.78
N GLU A 145 -3.41 -16.38 6.01
CA GLU A 145 -2.09 -15.98 6.49
C GLU A 145 -0.94 -16.83 5.94
N ARG A 146 -1.26 -17.99 5.34
CA ARG A 146 -0.31 -18.87 4.66
C ARG A 146 -0.29 -18.69 3.14
N VAL A 147 -1.08 -17.77 2.59
CA VAL A 147 -1.12 -17.50 1.14
C VAL A 147 0.09 -16.67 0.72
N ASP A 148 0.72 -17.02 -0.41
CA ASP A 148 1.72 -16.19 -1.08
C ASP A 148 1.03 -15.08 -1.89
N TYR A 149 0.85 -13.91 -1.26
CA TYR A 149 0.20 -12.75 -1.88
C TYR A 149 1.00 -12.16 -3.05
N ALA A 150 2.31 -12.44 -3.15
CA ALA A 150 3.14 -11.97 -4.24
C ALA A 150 2.94 -12.79 -5.52
N PHE A 151 2.54 -14.06 -5.37
CA PHE A 151 2.43 -15.00 -6.48
C PHE A 151 1.52 -14.50 -7.60
N GLY A 152 0.28 -14.13 -7.29
CA GLY A 152 -0.69 -13.71 -8.29
C GLY A 152 -0.21 -12.50 -9.11
N PRO A 153 0.08 -11.35 -8.47
CA PRO A 153 0.63 -10.18 -9.14
C PRO A 153 1.94 -10.49 -9.88
N GLY A 154 2.78 -11.38 -9.34
CA GLY A 154 4.02 -11.79 -9.97
C GLY A 154 3.84 -12.59 -11.26
N ILE A 155 2.83 -13.46 -11.33
CA ILE A 155 2.46 -14.13 -12.59
C ILE A 155 1.99 -13.10 -13.61
N VAL A 156 1.20 -12.11 -13.19
CA VAL A 156 0.75 -11.02 -14.07
C VAL A 156 1.94 -10.23 -14.60
N ALA A 157 2.88 -9.84 -13.74
CA ALA A 157 4.08 -9.09 -14.11
C ALA A 157 4.94 -9.80 -15.18
N ARG A 158 4.90 -11.13 -15.24
CA ARG A 158 5.71 -11.94 -16.17
C ARG A 158 4.95 -12.43 -17.41
N SER A 159 3.62 -12.33 -17.43
CA SER A 159 2.79 -12.89 -18.51
C SER A 159 1.87 -11.90 -19.21
N ALA A 160 1.54 -10.79 -18.56
CA ALA A 160 0.58 -9.83 -19.10
C ALA A 160 1.17 -9.03 -20.27
N ILE A 161 0.26 -8.58 -21.13
CA ILE A 161 0.56 -7.62 -22.20
C ILE A 161 0.49 -6.22 -21.55
N ALA A 162 1.58 -5.46 -21.63
CA ALA A 162 1.79 -4.25 -20.82
C ALA A 162 0.72 -3.16 -20.99
N ASP A 163 0.14 -3.03 -22.19
CA ASP A 163 -0.90 -2.06 -22.55
C ASP A 163 -2.34 -2.58 -22.38
N SER A 164 -2.48 -3.76 -21.78
CA SER A 164 -3.77 -4.45 -21.65
C SER A 164 -4.31 -4.51 -20.22
N VAL A 165 -3.68 -3.79 -19.28
CA VAL A 165 -4.07 -3.78 -17.88
C VAL A 165 -5.39 -3.06 -17.74
N LYS A 166 -6.42 -3.78 -17.30
CA LYS A 166 -7.81 -3.31 -17.22
C LYS A 166 -8.14 -2.67 -15.89
N SER A 167 -7.60 -3.21 -14.79
CA SER A 167 -7.85 -2.65 -13.47
C SER A 167 -6.68 -2.92 -12.55
N VAL A 168 -6.39 -1.94 -11.69
CA VAL A 168 -5.41 -2.06 -10.61
C VAL A 168 -6.07 -1.58 -9.33
N THR A 169 -5.85 -2.31 -8.24
CA THR A 169 -6.08 -1.83 -6.89
C THR A 169 -4.72 -1.66 -6.22
N LYS A 170 -4.45 -0.44 -5.75
CA LYS A 170 -3.19 -0.07 -5.11
C LYS A 170 -3.46 0.53 -3.73
N THR A 171 -2.56 0.28 -2.80
CA THR A 171 -2.48 1.03 -1.55
C THR A 171 -1.39 2.05 -1.69
N VAL A 172 -1.75 3.33 -1.60
CA VAL A 172 -0.79 4.43 -1.61
C VAL A 172 -0.27 4.58 -0.18
N LEU A 173 1.05 4.41 -0.01
CA LEU A 173 1.76 4.63 1.25
C LEU A 173 2.25 6.08 1.24
N ASP A 174 1.46 6.97 1.80
CA ASP A 174 1.74 8.40 1.96
C ASP A 174 1.25 8.87 3.35
N HIS A 175 1.03 10.18 3.50
CA HIS A 175 0.50 10.78 4.72
C HIS A 175 -0.90 10.28 5.12
N ARG A 176 -1.66 9.64 4.22
CA ARG A 176 -2.97 9.05 4.47
C ARG A 176 -3.16 7.80 3.62
N ALA A 177 -2.91 6.62 4.21
CA ALA A 177 -3.10 5.37 3.47
C ALA A 177 -4.47 5.31 2.79
N ARG A 178 -4.42 5.28 1.46
CA ARG A 178 -5.60 5.23 0.60
C ARG A 178 -5.54 4.00 -0.27
N VAL A 179 -6.65 3.28 -0.36
CA VAL A 179 -6.82 2.20 -1.32
C VAL A 179 -7.56 2.75 -2.53
N ASP A 180 -6.86 2.83 -3.65
CA ASP A 180 -7.41 3.28 -4.91
C ASP A 180 -7.68 2.10 -5.82
N ARG A 181 -8.81 2.15 -6.53
CA ARG A 181 -9.10 1.23 -7.61
C ARG A 181 -9.38 1.99 -8.89
N SER A 182 -8.48 1.84 -9.84
CA SER A 182 -8.60 2.37 -11.20
C SER A 182 -9.04 1.26 -12.15
N SER A 183 -9.90 1.57 -13.11
CA SER A 183 -10.34 0.60 -14.11
C SER A 183 -10.62 1.27 -15.45
N LEU A 184 -10.03 0.72 -16.52
CA LEU A 184 -10.18 1.19 -17.89
C LEU A 184 -10.74 0.04 -18.75
N PRO A 185 -11.92 0.19 -19.37
CA PRO A 185 -12.60 -0.90 -20.08
C PRO A 185 -11.76 -1.55 -21.20
N ASN A 186 -10.97 -0.75 -21.89
CA ASN A 186 -10.17 -1.20 -23.04
C ASN A 186 -8.78 -1.71 -22.65
N GLY A 187 -8.39 -1.59 -21.37
CA GLY A 187 -7.01 -1.76 -20.94
C GLY A 187 -6.15 -0.53 -21.22
N SER A 188 -5.06 -0.40 -20.47
CA SER A 188 -3.99 0.59 -20.68
C SER A 188 -2.72 0.11 -19.98
N THR A 189 -1.72 0.98 -19.87
CA THR A 189 -0.53 0.71 -19.06
C THR A 189 -0.83 0.79 -17.55
N VAL A 190 0.03 0.19 -16.74
CA VAL A 190 -0.04 0.29 -15.27
C VAL A 190 0.08 1.74 -14.79
N ARG A 191 0.86 2.56 -15.51
CA ARG A 191 1.03 3.99 -15.23
C ARG A 191 -0.24 4.81 -15.50
N ASP A 192 -0.96 4.54 -16.59
CA ASP A 192 -2.22 5.24 -16.89
C ASP A 192 -3.33 4.94 -15.86
N LEU A 193 -3.22 3.80 -15.17
CA LEU A 193 -4.08 3.45 -14.04
C LEU A 193 -3.63 4.09 -12.72
N GLY A 194 -2.60 4.95 -12.78
CA GLY A 194 -2.10 5.77 -11.70
C GLY A 194 -1.04 5.09 -10.84
N VAL A 195 -0.40 4.00 -11.25
CA VAL A 195 0.74 3.47 -10.49
C VAL A 195 1.99 4.21 -10.97
N ASP A 196 2.37 5.25 -10.23
CA ASP A 196 3.45 6.16 -10.62
C ASP A 196 4.84 5.62 -10.25
N GLY A 197 4.86 4.53 -9.47
CA GLY A 197 6.04 3.70 -9.25
C GLY A 197 6.81 4.07 -7.99
N TYR A 198 6.23 4.85 -7.08
CA TYR A 198 6.81 5.22 -5.79
C TYR A 198 5.78 5.07 -4.67
N GLY A 199 6.06 4.17 -3.73
CA GLY A 199 5.27 4.01 -2.51
C GLY A 199 3.85 3.54 -2.76
N GLU A 200 3.62 2.72 -3.79
CA GLU A 200 2.33 2.06 -4.02
C GLU A 200 2.48 0.55 -3.97
N VAL A 201 1.59 -0.10 -3.22
CA VAL A 201 1.52 -1.56 -3.15
C VAL A 201 0.38 -2.03 -4.01
N VAL A 202 0.67 -2.74 -5.10
CA VAL A 202 -0.35 -3.35 -5.96
C VAL A 202 -0.91 -4.59 -5.25
N SER A 203 -2.19 -4.53 -4.87
CA SER A 203 -2.89 -5.63 -4.18
C SER A 203 -3.80 -6.43 -5.10
N ARG A 204 -4.22 -5.84 -6.23
CA ARG A 204 -5.02 -6.52 -7.25
C ARG A 204 -4.69 -5.97 -8.62
N ILE A 205 -4.63 -6.84 -9.61
CA ILE A 205 -4.43 -6.46 -11.00
C ILE A 205 -5.23 -7.38 -11.93
N GLU A 206 -5.83 -6.82 -12.97
CA GLU A 206 -6.50 -7.56 -14.03
C GLU A 206 -5.93 -7.13 -15.37
N ALA A 207 -5.50 -8.08 -16.18
CA ALA A 207 -4.86 -7.82 -17.46
C ALA A 207 -5.18 -8.92 -18.47
N LYS A 208 -4.85 -8.67 -19.74
CA LYS A 208 -4.74 -9.74 -20.73
C LYS A 208 -3.31 -10.30 -20.68
N ALA A 209 -3.19 -11.61 -20.84
CA ALA A 209 -1.91 -12.30 -20.81
C ALA A 209 -1.86 -13.37 -21.89
N GLN A 210 -0.64 -13.69 -22.29
CA GLN A 210 -0.35 -14.85 -23.13
C GLN A 210 0.62 -15.73 -22.35
N ILE A 211 0.17 -16.95 -22.02
CA ILE A 211 0.95 -17.92 -21.26
C ILE A 211 1.07 -19.19 -22.11
N PRO A 212 2.14 -19.31 -22.90
CA PRO A 212 2.39 -20.50 -23.70
C PRO A 212 2.47 -21.75 -22.83
N GLY A 213 1.93 -22.86 -23.36
CA GLY A 213 1.92 -24.16 -22.67
C GLY A 213 0.76 -24.40 -21.70
N LEU A 214 -0.09 -23.41 -21.42
CA LEU A 214 -1.34 -23.68 -20.70
C LEU A 214 -2.34 -24.44 -21.58
N SER A 215 -3.15 -25.27 -20.95
CA SER A 215 -4.19 -26.08 -21.59
C SER A 215 -5.28 -25.26 -22.30
N VAL A 216 -5.37 -23.95 -22.03
CA VAL A 216 -6.26 -23.02 -22.75
C VAL A 216 -5.75 -22.67 -24.15
N GLY A 217 -4.51 -23.07 -24.48
CA GLY A 217 -3.84 -22.82 -25.74
C GLY A 217 -3.07 -21.50 -25.76
N GLU A 218 -2.52 -21.18 -26.93
CA GLU A 218 -1.63 -20.03 -27.14
C GLU A 218 -2.35 -18.68 -27.28
N GLY A 219 -3.67 -18.66 -27.09
CA GLY A 219 -4.51 -17.46 -27.21
C GLY A 219 -4.31 -16.46 -26.07
N ILE A 220 -4.78 -15.23 -26.31
CA ILE A 220 -4.81 -14.19 -25.28
C ILE A 220 -5.94 -14.48 -24.30
N ILE A 221 -5.61 -14.59 -23.02
CA ILE A 221 -6.56 -14.83 -21.93
C ILE A 221 -6.66 -13.64 -20.99
N SER A 222 -7.79 -13.50 -20.30
CA SER A 222 -7.92 -12.54 -19.20
C SER A 222 -7.55 -13.21 -17.89
N ILE A 223 -6.56 -12.65 -17.20
CA ILE A 223 -6.13 -13.07 -15.88
C ILE A 223 -6.43 -11.97 -14.86
N ARG A 224 -6.78 -12.39 -13.65
CA ARG A 224 -7.01 -11.49 -12.52
C ARG A 224 -6.24 -12.02 -11.33
N ALA A 225 -5.38 -11.19 -10.77
CA ALA A 225 -4.61 -11.52 -9.59
C ALA A 225 -4.98 -10.61 -8.43
N ALA A 226 -5.00 -11.18 -7.24
CA ALA A 226 -4.91 -10.53 -5.94
C ALA A 226 -4.12 -11.49 -5.05
N GLU A 227 -4.64 -11.84 -3.87
CA GLU A 227 -4.17 -12.99 -3.07
C GLU A 227 -4.35 -14.35 -3.78
N SER A 228 -5.26 -14.42 -4.75
CA SER A 228 -5.42 -15.56 -5.66
C SER A 228 -5.16 -15.14 -7.09
N LEU A 229 -4.80 -16.13 -7.91
CA LEU A 229 -4.74 -16.02 -9.35
C LEU A 229 -6.00 -16.66 -9.96
N ASN A 230 -6.77 -15.88 -10.71
CA ASN A 230 -7.93 -16.35 -11.43
C ASN A 230 -7.66 -16.36 -12.94
N LEU A 231 -7.59 -17.55 -13.51
CA LEU A 231 -7.29 -17.81 -14.91
C LEU A 231 -7.98 -19.11 -15.39
N PRO A 232 -8.10 -19.33 -16.72
CA PRO A 232 -8.55 -20.61 -17.25
C PRO A 232 -7.50 -21.71 -17.02
N LEU A 233 -7.89 -22.82 -16.37
CA LEU A 233 -7.08 -24.02 -16.16
C LEU A 233 -7.81 -25.27 -16.64
N ALA A 234 -7.06 -26.35 -16.91
CA ALA A 234 -7.61 -27.64 -17.30
C ALA A 234 -8.53 -28.25 -16.24
N LYS A 235 -9.55 -28.98 -16.70
CA LYS A 235 -10.44 -29.78 -15.84
C LYS A 235 -9.91 -31.18 -15.55
N ARG A 236 -8.98 -31.68 -16.37
CA ARG A 236 -8.39 -33.02 -16.21
C ARG A 236 -7.17 -32.94 -15.31
N ALA A 237 -7.01 -33.91 -14.40
CA ALA A 237 -5.95 -33.92 -13.40
C ALA A 237 -4.54 -33.83 -14.01
N ASP A 238 -4.21 -34.69 -14.98
CA ASP A 238 -2.91 -34.72 -15.67
C ASP A 238 -2.54 -33.37 -16.31
N ARG A 239 -3.53 -32.73 -16.94
CA ARG A 239 -3.35 -31.43 -17.60
C ARG A 239 -3.35 -30.26 -16.62
N LEU A 240 -4.10 -30.36 -15.53
CA LEU A 240 -4.07 -29.35 -14.46
C LEU A 240 -2.69 -29.30 -13.82
N LEU A 241 -2.09 -30.45 -13.51
CA LEU A 241 -0.73 -30.50 -12.98
C LEU A 241 0.29 -29.88 -13.95
N ALA A 242 0.16 -30.18 -15.24
CA ALA A 242 1.00 -29.54 -16.26
C ALA A 242 0.79 -28.01 -16.32
N ASP A 243 -0.45 -27.52 -16.19
CA ASP A 243 -0.72 -26.08 -16.12
C ASP A 243 -0.05 -25.45 -14.88
N LEU A 244 -0.08 -26.12 -13.72
CA LEU A 244 0.61 -25.65 -12.50
C LEU A 244 2.12 -25.58 -12.70
N ASP A 245 2.72 -26.58 -13.33
CA ASP A 245 4.16 -26.61 -13.62
C ASP A 245 4.57 -25.46 -14.57
N VAL A 246 3.71 -25.10 -15.54
CA VAL A 246 3.89 -23.90 -16.39
C VAL A 246 3.88 -22.62 -15.57
N LEU A 247 2.97 -22.50 -14.60
CA LEU A 247 2.91 -21.32 -13.71
C LEU A 247 4.14 -21.23 -12.79
N VAL A 248 4.64 -22.37 -12.27
CA VAL A 248 5.92 -22.41 -11.54
C VAL A 248 7.05 -21.90 -12.44
N GLY A 249 7.14 -22.39 -13.67
CA GLY A 249 8.15 -21.95 -14.64
C GLY A 249 8.06 -20.48 -15.03
N LEU A 250 6.90 -19.82 -14.84
CA LEU A 250 6.82 -18.37 -14.99
C LEU A 250 7.51 -17.63 -13.85
N THR A 251 7.51 -18.15 -12.61
CA THR A 251 8.07 -17.44 -11.45
C THR A 251 9.58 -17.15 -11.58
N THR A 252 10.29 -17.91 -12.40
CA THR A 252 11.73 -17.77 -12.63
C THR A 252 12.08 -16.82 -13.78
N LYS A 253 11.09 -16.32 -14.53
CA LYS A 253 11.31 -15.39 -15.64
C LYS A 253 11.47 -13.95 -15.14
N ASP A 254 12.07 -13.11 -15.97
CA ASP A 254 12.11 -11.67 -15.72
C ASP A 254 10.73 -11.03 -15.84
N VAL A 255 10.51 -9.96 -15.06
CA VAL A 255 9.34 -9.11 -15.18
C VAL A 255 9.32 -8.45 -16.57
N ARG A 256 8.15 -8.41 -17.20
CA ARG A 256 8.02 -7.79 -18.52
C ARG A 256 8.16 -6.27 -18.43
N PRO A 257 8.75 -5.62 -19.47
CA PRO A 257 8.84 -4.18 -19.54
C PRO A 257 7.48 -3.49 -19.38
N GLY A 258 7.42 -2.46 -18.53
CA GLY A 258 6.20 -1.70 -18.22
C GLY A 258 5.33 -2.30 -17.10
N LEU A 259 5.70 -3.46 -16.55
CA LEU A 259 5.00 -4.11 -15.43
C LEU A 259 5.88 -4.22 -14.17
N GLU A 260 7.06 -3.60 -14.15
CA GLU A 260 8.01 -3.67 -13.05
C GLU A 260 7.37 -3.21 -11.74
N SER A 261 6.58 -2.13 -11.78
CA SER A 261 5.92 -1.53 -10.61
C SER A 261 4.97 -2.47 -9.87
N VAL A 262 4.55 -3.57 -10.48
CA VAL A 262 3.72 -4.59 -9.83
C VAL A 262 4.47 -5.33 -8.71
N GLU A 263 5.80 -5.47 -8.82
CA GLU A 263 6.63 -6.22 -7.84
C GLU A 263 7.64 -5.37 -7.06
N GLN A 264 7.69 -4.07 -7.32
CA GLN A 264 8.69 -3.17 -6.71
C GLN A 264 8.51 -3.04 -5.20
N LEU A 265 7.27 -3.10 -4.73
CA LEU A 265 6.94 -2.99 -3.31
C LEU A 265 5.82 -3.97 -2.94
N ILE A 266 6.16 -4.95 -2.10
CA ILE A 266 5.23 -5.98 -1.66
C ILE A 266 5.11 -5.95 -0.14
N ALA A 267 3.88 -5.81 0.37
CA ALA A 267 3.61 -5.94 1.80
C ALA A 267 3.61 -7.42 2.22
N LEU A 268 4.38 -7.76 3.26
CA LEU A 268 4.33 -9.06 3.93
C LEU A 268 3.15 -9.08 4.92
N LYS A 269 2.58 -10.27 5.12
CA LYS A 269 1.53 -10.48 6.12
C LYS A 269 2.15 -10.82 7.49
N PRO A 270 1.44 -10.55 8.60
CA PRO A 270 1.96 -10.78 9.95
C PRO A 270 2.44 -12.21 10.24
N ARG A 271 1.83 -13.23 9.62
CA ARG A 271 2.20 -14.66 9.78
C ARG A 271 3.08 -15.21 8.66
N ASP A 272 3.57 -14.36 7.76
CA ASP A 272 4.61 -14.77 6.82
C ASP A 272 5.84 -15.21 7.64
N GLN A 273 6.38 -16.42 7.39
CA GLN A 273 7.51 -16.94 8.17
C GLN A 273 8.73 -16.00 8.12
N ARG A 274 8.90 -15.28 7.00
CA ARG A 274 9.94 -14.26 6.87
C ARG A 274 9.71 -13.10 7.83
N ALA A 275 8.46 -12.69 8.04
CA ALA A 275 8.15 -11.62 8.97
C ALA A 275 8.58 -11.97 10.40
N ALA A 276 8.40 -13.22 10.84
CA ALA A 276 8.88 -13.66 12.16
C ALA A 276 10.42 -13.56 12.29
N GLY A 277 11.17 -14.03 11.28
CA GLY A 277 12.64 -13.91 11.26
C GLY A 277 13.12 -12.45 11.21
N LEU A 278 12.41 -11.60 10.48
CA LEU A 278 12.67 -10.16 10.41
C LEU A 278 12.34 -9.45 11.73
N GLU A 279 11.26 -9.85 12.41
CA GLU A 279 10.91 -9.38 13.75
C GLU A 279 11.99 -9.74 14.75
N ASP A 280 12.50 -10.97 14.74
CA ASP A 280 13.60 -11.37 15.62
C ASP A 280 14.86 -10.51 15.43
N LYS A 281 15.23 -10.24 14.17
CA LYS A 281 16.35 -9.34 13.85
C LYS A 281 16.13 -7.93 14.39
N LEU A 282 14.91 -7.40 14.30
CA LEU A 282 14.57 -6.11 14.88
C LEU A 282 14.71 -6.12 16.41
N LEU A 283 14.25 -7.17 17.08
CA LEU A 283 14.41 -7.28 18.54
C LEU A 283 15.88 -7.33 18.94
N ASP A 284 16.71 -8.04 18.19
CA ASP A 284 18.15 -8.08 18.40
C ASP A 284 18.78 -6.70 18.16
N GLU A 285 18.35 -5.97 17.12
CA GLU A 285 18.83 -4.62 16.83
C GLU A 285 18.44 -3.60 17.92
N ILE A 286 17.23 -3.70 18.49
CA ILE A 286 16.80 -2.87 19.64
C ILE A 286 17.75 -3.06 20.84
N LEU A 287 18.24 -4.27 21.03
CA LEU A 287 19.14 -4.63 22.13
C LEU A 287 20.62 -4.42 21.81
N SER A 288 20.97 -4.11 20.55
CA SER A 288 22.34 -3.81 20.13
C SER A 288 22.84 -2.50 20.74
N ASP A 289 24.15 -2.42 21.03
CA ASP A 289 24.79 -1.20 21.55
C ASP A 289 24.84 -0.08 20.50
N ASP A 290 24.99 -0.43 19.21
CA ASP A 290 25.06 0.48 18.07
C ASP A 290 24.03 0.06 17.01
N PRO A 291 22.75 0.43 17.19
CA PRO A 291 21.68 0.02 16.31
C PRO A 291 21.83 0.65 14.92
N LYS A 292 21.83 -0.19 13.89
CA LYS A 292 21.97 0.21 12.50
C LYS A 292 20.63 0.15 11.80
N ARG A 293 20.33 1.19 11.02
CA ARG A 293 19.11 1.26 10.19
C ARG A 293 17.84 1.02 11.00
N LEU A 294 17.85 1.39 12.28
CA LEU A 294 16.69 1.42 13.18
C LEU A 294 16.41 2.88 13.55
N GLY A 295 15.15 3.27 13.51
CA GLY A 295 14.76 4.65 13.73
C GLY A 295 13.30 4.78 14.10
N LEU A 296 12.91 6.01 14.41
CA LEU A 296 11.51 6.37 14.56
C LEU A 296 10.97 6.90 13.25
N SER A 297 9.74 6.49 12.93
CA SER A 297 8.95 6.96 11.80
C SER A 297 7.57 7.39 12.28
N TRP A 298 7.01 8.36 11.58
CA TRP A 298 5.71 8.89 11.91
C TRP A 298 4.60 7.98 11.37
N PRO A 299 3.70 7.45 12.22
CA PRO A 299 2.66 6.49 11.83
C PRO A 299 1.44 7.19 11.20
N HIS A 300 1.63 7.71 9.99
CA HIS A 300 0.67 8.55 9.27
C HIS A 300 -0.71 7.91 9.05
N GLU A 301 -0.83 6.58 8.93
CA GLU A 301 -2.12 5.92 8.66
C GLU A 301 -3.15 6.07 9.78
N ARG A 302 -2.71 6.36 11.02
CA ARG A 302 -3.56 6.24 12.22
C ARG A 302 -3.48 7.43 13.17
N LEU A 303 -2.59 8.37 12.88
CA LEU A 303 -2.44 9.56 13.68
C LEU A 303 -3.46 10.61 13.21
N ASP A 304 -4.65 10.55 13.80
CA ASP A 304 -5.58 11.68 13.69
C ASP A 304 -5.00 12.83 14.50
N LEU A 305 -4.30 13.74 13.82
CA LEU A 305 -3.78 14.97 14.41
C LEU A 305 -4.85 16.05 14.36
N TYR A 306 -5.15 16.62 15.52
CA TYR A 306 -6.12 17.71 15.66
C TYR A 306 -5.48 19.07 15.97
N GLY A 307 -4.15 19.18 15.87
CA GLY A 307 -3.39 20.39 16.16
C GLY A 307 -1.88 20.16 16.16
N PRO A 308 -1.07 21.20 16.45
CA PRO A 308 0.38 21.11 16.55
C PRO A 308 0.80 20.20 17.71
N VAL A 309 2.02 19.66 17.63
CA VAL A 309 2.60 18.78 18.66
C VAL A 309 3.66 19.58 19.44
N ALA A 310 3.57 19.55 20.77
CA ALA A 310 4.49 20.21 21.68
C ALA A 310 4.88 19.32 22.89
N GLY A 311 4.53 18.03 22.85
CA GLY A 311 4.90 17.07 23.88
C GLY A 311 4.27 15.70 23.67
N SER A 312 4.82 14.69 24.35
CA SER A 312 4.35 13.32 24.26
C SER A 312 4.34 12.61 25.62
N LYS A 313 3.39 11.68 25.77
CA LYS A 313 3.35 10.69 26.85
C LYS A 313 3.50 9.29 26.29
N VAL A 314 4.40 8.51 26.89
CA VAL A 314 4.56 7.09 26.60
C VAL A 314 4.04 6.27 27.77
N LEU A 315 3.01 5.47 27.48
CA LEU A 315 2.23 4.69 28.44
C LEU A 315 2.48 3.20 28.24
N GLY A 316 2.12 2.37 29.24
CA GLY A 316 2.12 0.92 29.11
C GLY A 316 3.37 0.21 29.63
N PHE A 317 4.22 0.89 30.42
CA PHE A 317 5.41 0.26 31.03
C PHE A 317 5.09 -0.64 32.25
N GLY A 318 3.87 -0.60 32.79
CA GLY A 318 3.39 -1.46 33.87
C GLY A 318 3.66 -0.94 35.29
N ASP A 319 4.61 -0.02 35.45
CA ASP A 319 4.95 0.67 36.71
C ASP A 319 4.01 1.84 37.06
N ARG A 320 2.97 2.07 36.24
CA ARG A 320 2.01 3.20 36.28
C ARG A 320 2.63 4.58 36.04
N THR A 321 3.95 4.67 35.81
CA THR A 321 4.62 5.92 35.47
C THR A 321 4.69 6.09 33.97
N ALA A 322 4.07 7.15 33.46
CA ALA A 322 4.23 7.57 32.07
C ALA A 322 5.64 8.15 31.88
N ARG A 323 6.29 7.83 30.75
CA ARG A 323 7.48 8.56 30.31
C ARG A 323 7.01 9.79 29.53
N VAL A 324 7.65 10.93 29.76
CA VAL A 324 7.24 12.23 29.20
C VAL A 324 8.40 12.81 28.41
N SER A 325 8.12 13.35 27.22
CA SER A 325 9.07 14.12 26.43
C SER A 325 8.46 15.44 25.96
N GLY A 326 9.31 16.46 25.81
CA GLY A 326 8.94 17.80 25.33
C GLY A 326 8.68 17.87 23.82
N ASP A 327 8.84 16.74 23.12
CA ASP A 327 8.44 16.52 21.73
C ASP A 327 8.10 15.01 21.57
N VAL A 328 8.07 14.49 20.35
CA VAL A 328 8.14 13.05 20.08
C VAL A 328 9.42 12.48 20.71
N PRO A 329 9.36 11.29 21.37
CA PRO A 329 10.53 10.69 21.99
C PRO A 329 11.65 10.48 20.99
N GLU A 330 12.89 10.64 21.42
CA GLU A 330 14.04 10.33 20.57
C GLU A 330 14.32 8.83 20.56
N LEU A 331 14.99 8.33 19.51
CA LEU A 331 15.29 6.91 19.39
C LEU A 331 16.07 6.40 20.60
N ASP A 332 17.08 7.14 21.06
CA ASP A 332 17.92 6.73 22.18
C ASP A 332 17.14 6.63 23.50
N GLU A 333 16.18 7.54 23.72
CA GLU A 333 15.26 7.48 24.87
C GLU A 333 14.41 6.20 24.80
N VAL A 334 13.82 5.94 23.63
CA VAL A 334 13.01 4.74 23.40
C VAL A 334 13.82 3.47 23.61
N LEU A 335 15.04 3.40 23.06
CA LEU A 335 15.92 2.25 23.20
C LEU A 335 16.35 2.03 24.65
N GLN A 336 16.62 3.10 25.40
CA GLN A 336 16.92 3.00 26.83
C GLN A 336 15.77 2.31 27.57
N TRP A 337 14.52 2.70 27.31
CA TRP A 337 13.36 2.08 27.95
C TRP A 337 13.13 0.63 27.51
N LEU A 338 13.37 0.33 26.23
CA LEU A 338 13.18 -1.03 25.70
C LEU A 338 14.26 -2.00 26.20
N ARG A 339 15.50 -1.54 26.38
CA ARG A 339 16.61 -2.37 26.90
C ARG A 339 16.42 -2.80 28.35
N GLU A 340 15.54 -2.14 29.12
CA GLU A 340 15.12 -2.57 30.45
C GLU A 340 14.17 -3.78 30.43
N ILE A 341 13.58 -4.10 29.27
CA ILE A 341 12.59 -5.17 29.11
C ILE A 341 13.28 -6.48 28.65
N PRO A 342 12.95 -7.65 29.23
CA PRO A 342 13.47 -8.93 28.76
C PRO A 342 13.15 -9.19 27.27
N ARG A 343 14.13 -9.71 26.50
CA ARG A 343 13.96 -9.97 25.06
C ARG A 343 12.69 -10.75 24.72
N SER A 344 12.34 -11.76 25.52
CA SER A 344 11.15 -12.60 25.33
C SER A 344 9.83 -11.83 25.41
N GLU A 345 9.81 -10.68 26.08
CA GLU A 345 8.61 -9.85 26.25
C GLU A 345 8.55 -8.68 25.26
N LEU A 346 9.69 -8.29 24.65
CA LEU A 346 9.80 -7.09 23.81
C LEU A 346 8.71 -7.00 22.75
N ARG A 347 8.49 -8.07 21.97
CA ARG A 347 7.52 -8.06 20.87
C ARG A 347 6.11 -7.74 21.35
N THR A 348 5.67 -8.39 22.42
CA THR A 348 4.36 -8.13 23.05
C THR A 348 4.31 -6.71 23.61
N ARG A 349 5.41 -6.26 24.22
CA ARG A 349 5.51 -4.94 24.82
C ARG A 349 5.45 -3.81 23.79
N LEU A 350 5.99 -4.00 22.59
CA LEU A 350 5.88 -3.04 21.49
C LEU A 350 4.43 -2.77 21.05
N ASP A 351 3.52 -3.76 21.20
CA ASP A 351 2.08 -3.58 20.94
C ASP A 351 1.32 -2.94 22.11
N THR A 352 1.80 -3.12 23.34
CA THR A 352 1.14 -2.58 24.54
C THR A 352 1.61 -1.18 24.91
N ILE A 353 2.87 -0.84 24.64
CA ILE A 353 3.42 0.50 24.89
C ILE A 353 2.79 1.46 23.89
N ARG A 354 2.27 2.60 24.36
CA ARG A 354 1.52 3.57 23.56
C ARG A 354 2.15 4.95 23.63
N VAL A 355 2.26 5.62 22.49
CA VAL A 355 2.64 7.03 22.39
C VAL A 355 1.39 7.87 22.17
N VAL A 356 1.26 8.94 22.96
CA VAL A 356 0.16 9.91 22.91
C VAL A 356 0.76 11.31 22.77
N LEU A 357 0.25 12.11 21.85
CA LEU A 357 0.75 13.45 21.56
C LEU A 357 -0.17 14.54 22.10
N TYR A 358 0.44 15.66 22.47
CA TYR A 358 -0.19 16.82 23.07
C TYR A 358 0.26 18.11 22.37
N SER A 359 -0.62 19.10 22.34
CA SER A 359 -0.39 20.46 21.80
C SER A 359 0.25 21.42 22.79
N SER A 360 0.47 20.97 24.02
CA SER A 360 1.10 21.75 25.09
C SER A 360 2.14 20.89 25.82
N PRO A 361 3.25 21.49 26.31
CA PRO A 361 4.15 20.83 27.25
C PRO A 361 3.46 20.52 28.59
N ASP A 362 2.37 21.23 28.92
CA ASP A 362 1.47 20.89 30.01
C ASP A 362 0.49 19.82 29.50
N LEU A 363 0.87 18.55 29.71
CA LEU A 363 0.26 17.36 29.10
C LEU A 363 -1.11 16.99 29.69
N GLU A 364 -2.01 17.95 29.77
CA GLU A 364 -3.39 17.80 30.27
C GLU A 364 -4.28 17.06 29.25
N PRO A 365 -5.34 16.36 29.70
CA PRO A 365 -6.23 15.61 28.81
C PRO A 365 -6.82 16.45 27.65
N GLU A 366 -7.17 17.70 27.92
CA GLU A 366 -7.69 18.66 26.95
C GLU A 366 -6.69 19.12 25.89
N THR A 367 -5.37 19.02 26.13
CA THR A 367 -4.34 19.40 25.16
C THR A 367 -3.95 18.26 24.24
N ARG A 368 -4.55 17.07 24.42
CA ARG A 368 -4.31 15.87 23.62
C ARG A 368 -4.70 16.09 22.15
N VAL A 369 -3.79 15.76 21.23
CA VAL A 369 -3.99 15.93 19.78
C VAL A 369 -3.93 14.64 18.97
N SER A 370 -3.70 13.48 19.61
CA SER A 370 -3.65 12.19 18.90
C SER A 370 -4.40 11.05 19.61
N ASN A 371 -4.72 10.00 18.86
CA ASN A 371 -5.10 8.70 19.42
C ASN A 371 -3.89 7.98 20.07
N ASP A 372 -4.13 6.90 20.84
CA ASP A 372 -3.07 6.08 21.46
C ASP A 372 -2.47 5.12 20.44
N VAL A 373 -1.27 5.40 19.95
CA VAL A 373 -0.63 4.59 18.89
C VAL A 373 0.41 3.63 19.49
N PRO A 374 0.38 2.31 19.17
CA PRO A 374 1.40 1.37 19.64
C PRO A 374 2.80 1.75 19.20
N LEU A 375 3.79 1.62 20.09
CA LEU A 375 5.19 1.90 19.81
C LEU A 375 5.71 1.11 18.60
N TRP A 376 5.23 -0.12 18.39
CA TRP A 376 5.48 -0.94 17.19
C TRP A 376 5.36 -0.17 15.88
N ARG A 377 4.38 0.74 15.78
CA ARG A 377 4.11 1.51 14.56
C ARG A 377 5.02 2.71 14.37
N TRP A 378 5.62 3.18 15.47
CA TRP A 378 6.61 4.25 15.43
C TRP A 378 7.97 3.74 14.98
N LEU A 379 8.23 2.44 15.03
CA LEU A 379 9.52 1.89 14.58
C LEU A 379 9.59 1.84 13.05
N ALA A 380 10.75 2.23 12.54
CA ALA A 380 11.19 1.94 11.19
C ALA A 380 12.53 1.20 11.25
N PHE A 381 12.63 0.13 10.46
CA PHE A 381 13.82 -0.71 10.45
C PHE A 381 14.08 -1.26 9.06
N GLU A 382 15.35 -1.35 8.67
CA GLU A 382 15.75 -1.91 7.37
C GLU A 382 16.80 -2.98 7.54
N VAL A 383 16.58 -4.10 6.84
CA VAL A 383 17.49 -5.24 6.92
C VAL A 383 17.59 -5.93 5.57
N ARG A 384 18.77 -6.47 5.28
CA ARG A 384 19.01 -7.35 4.13
C ARG A 384 18.96 -8.80 4.55
N GLU A 385 18.22 -9.61 3.79
CA GLU A 385 18.13 -11.06 3.97
C GLU A 385 17.97 -11.71 2.59
N ASP A 386 18.74 -12.77 2.31
CA ASP A 386 18.75 -13.50 1.03
C ASP A 386 18.82 -12.56 -0.20
N GLU A 387 19.75 -11.62 -0.14
CA GLU A 387 19.97 -10.57 -1.17
C GLU A 387 18.78 -9.61 -1.37
N LYS A 388 17.67 -9.77 -0.64
CA LYS A 388 16.50 -8.89 -0.69
C LYS A 388 16.55 -7.86 0.42
N ARG A 389 15.92 -6.71 0.17
CA ARG A 389 15.72 -5.65 1.18
C ARG A 389 14.32 -5.72 1.77
N PHE A 390 14.28 -5.68 3.09
CA PHE A 390 13.05 -5.64 3.87
C PHE A 390 13.03 -4.38 4.73
N CYS A 391 11.87 -3.75 4.80
CA CYS A 391 11.67 -2.54 5.58
C CYS A 391 10.42 -2.67 6.45
N LEU A 392 10.55 -2.39 7.74
CA LEU A 392 9.42 -2.16 8.64
C LEU A 392 9.01 -0.69 8.55
N HIS A 393 7.72 -0.44 8.32
CA HIS A 393 7.14 0.90 8.40
C HIS A 393 5.68 0.82 8.81
N ASP A 394 5.25 1.71 9.72
CA ASP A 394 3.90 1.73 10.30
C ASP A 394 3.42 0.34 10.81
N GLY A 395 4.37 -0.42 11.37
CA GLY A 395 4.12 -1.76 11.90
C GLY A 395 3.83 -2.84 10.85
N LYS A 396 4.13 -2.59 9.57
CA LYS A 396 4.03 -3.58 8.48
C LYS A 396 5.40 -3.80 7.85
N TRP A 397 5.68 -5.05 7.49
CA TRP A 397 6.87 -5.42 6.76
C TRP A 397 6.64 -5.31 5.25
N PHE A 398 7.64 -4.78 4.54
CA PHE A 398 7.63 -4.64 3.10
C PHE A 398 8.90 -5.24 2.51
N ARG A 399 8.77 -5.96 1.40
CA ARG A 399 9.87 -6.36 0.53
C ARG A 399 10.00 -5.33 -0.59
N MET A 400 11.22 -4.85 -0.81
CA MET A 400 11.53 -3.90 -1.88
C MET A 400 12.46 -4.50 -2.92
N ASP A 401 12.25 -4.13 -4.18
CA ASP A 401 13.13 -4.45 -5.29
C ASP A 401 14.37 -3.54 -5.29
N ASP A 402 15.56 -4.10 -5.58
CA ASP A 402 16.81 -3.34 -5.55
C ASP A 402 16.90 -2.29 -6.66
N ARG A 403 16.33 -2.55 -7.85
CA ARG A 403 16.31 -1.56 -8.95
C ARG A 403 15.35 -0.41 -8.61
N TYR A 404 14.25 -0.71 -7.93
CA TYR A 404 13.35 0.31 -7.40
C TYR A 404 14.05 1.24 -6.40
N LEU A 405 14.80 0.67 -5.46
CA LEU A 405 15.57 1.45 -4.49
C LEU A 405 16.62 2.32 -5.16
N ALA A 406 17.36 1.78 -6.15
CA ALA A 406 18.34 2.57 -6.89
C ALA A 406 17.70 3.79 -7.59
N ARG A 407 16.52 3.63 -8.21
CA ARG A 407 15.80 4.77 -8.82
C ARG A 407 15.29 5.79 -7.80
N ILE A 408 14.93 5.34 -6.60
CA ILE A 408 14.58 6.26 -5.51
C ILE A 408 15.81 7.05 -5.08
N ASP A 409 16.94 6.35 -4.89
CA ASP A 409 18.20 6.95 -4.47
C ASP A 409 18.66 8.02 -5.47
N GLU A 410 18.68 7.71 -6.77
CA GLU A 410 18.96 8.67 -7.85
C GLU A 410 18.04 9.90 -7.78
N ARG A 411 16.73 9.68 -7.60
CA ARG A 411 15.75 10.77 -7.53
C ARG A 411 15.94 11.64 -6.29
N VAL A 412 16.30 11.05 -5.16
CA VAL A 412 16.60 11.80 -3.93
C VAL A 412 17.89 12.59 -4.10
N GLU A 413 18.93 12.04 -4.73
CA GLU A 413 20.16 12.77 -5.04
C GLU A 413 19.86 14.01 -5.90
N GLU A 414 19.03 13.87 -6.93
CA GLU A 414 18.58 15.01 -7.75
C GLU A 414 17.85 16.08 -6.96
N ILE A 415 17.00 15.69 -6.00
CA ILE A 415 16.24 16.62 -5.15
C ILE A 415 17.20 17.34 -4.19
N LEU A 416 18.10 16.61 -3.55
CA LEU A 416 19.05 17.15 -2.57
C LEU A 416 20.18 17.99 -3.21
N ALA A 417 20.46 17.81 -4.50
CA ALA A 417 21.45 18.58 -5.24
C ALA A 417 20.97 20.00 -5.62
N ARG A 418 19.69 20.31 -5.44
CA ARG A 418 19.13 21.63 -5.76
C ARG A 418 19.42 22.63 -4.65
N ASP A 419 19.98 23.77 -5.04
CA ASP A 419 20.18 24.88 -4.12
C ASP A 419 18.85 25.50 -3.68
N ALA A 420 18.72 25.75 -2.39
CA ALA A 420 17.59 26.52 -1.87
C ALA A 420 17.76 28.01 -2.21
N PRO A 421 16.69 28.71 -2.63
CA PRO A 421 16.76 30.12 -3.00
C PRO A 421 17.01 31.03 -1.79
N VAL A 422 16.70 30.55 -0.58
CA VAL A 422 16.88 31.28 0.68
C VAL A 422 18.07 30.68 1.44
N LYS A 423 19.06 31.52 1.77
CA LYS A 423 20.17 31.15 2.65
C LYS A 423 19.78 31.46 4.09
N LEU A 424 19.55 30.40 4.86
CA LEU A 424 19.22 30.51 6.28
C LEU A 424 20.50 30.58 7.13
N PRO A 425 20.49 31.31 8.24
CA PRO A 425 21.66 31.41 9.12
C PRO A 425 21.95 30.08 9.83
N ALA A 426 23.14 29.95 10.41
CA ALA A 426 23.46 28.79 11.24
C ALA A 426 22.55 28.73 12.48
N TRP A 427 22.35 27.52 13.00
CA TRP A 427 21.50 27.25 14.17
C TRP A 427 22.37 26.83 15.37
N PRO A 428 22.60 27.74 16.34
CA PRO A 428 23.29 27.43 17.59
C PRO A 428 22.61 26.30 18.36
N ALA A 429 23.41 25.42 18.97
CA ALA A 429 22.92 24.27 19.74
C ALA A 429 22.04 24.65 20.95
N ASP A 430 22.25 25.83 21.53
CA ASP A 430 21.52 26.34 22.70
C ASP A 430 20.25 27.13 22.33
N GLU A 431 20.03 27.42 21.05
CA GLU A 431 18.85 28.14 20.57
C GLU A 431 17.71 27.17 20.24
N ASP A 432 16.53 27.42 20.80
CA ASP A 432 15.35 26.62 20.49
C ASP A 432 14.78 26.93 19.09
N GLU A 433 13.82 26.12 18.62
CA GLU A 433 13.23 26.27 17.27
C GLU A 433 12.51 27.60 17.08
N ARG A 434 11.90 28.13 18.14
CA ARG A 434 11.14 29.37 18.09
C ARG A 434 12.06 30.58 18.03
N GLU A 435 13.09 30.60 18.87
CA GLU A 435 14.13 31.63 18.89
C GLU A 435 14.84 31.70 17.53
N TYR A 436 15.20 30.54 16.99
CA TYR A 436 15.79 30.43 15.66
C TYR A 436 14.87 30.97 14.56
N ASN A 437 13.60 30.57 14.53
CA ASN A 437 12.65 31.01 13.51
C ASN A 437 12.49 32.54 13.51
N LEU A 438 12.41 33.17 14.69
CA LEU A 438 12.33 34.62 14.82
C LEU A 438 13.58 35.32 14.28
N ARG A 439 14.77 34.85 14.66
CA ARG A 439 16.05 35.42 14.22
C ARG A 439 16.28 35.22 12.72
N ALA A 440 16.07 34.01 12.23
CA ALA A 440 16.23 33.65 10.83
C ALA A 440 15.27 34.44 9.94
N ALA A 441 14.00 34.60 10.35
CA ALA A 441 13.04 35.43 9.63
C ALA A 441 13.53 36.87 9.48
N ALA A 442 14.03 37.49 10.56
CA ALA A 442 14.55 38.86 10.51
C ALA A 442 15.76 39.00 9.56
N GLU A 443 16.66 38.01 9.54
CA GLU A 443 17.88 38.04 8.72
C GLU A 443 17.59 37.84 7.22
N VAL A 444 16.61 37.00 6.88
CA VAL A 444 16.20 36.75 5.49
C VAL A 444 15.14 37.75 4.99
N GLY A 445 14.77 38.75 5.80
CA GLY A 445 13.72 39.71 5.46
C GLY A 445 12.32 39.11 5.38
N GLY A 446 12.08 38.01 6.09
CA GLY A 446 10.82 37.28 6.18
C GLY A 446 9.99 37.60 7.42
N LEU A 447 8.85 36.90 7.53
CA LEU A 447 7.95 36.92 8.68
C LEU A 447 8.01 35.58 9.39
N SER A 448 8.18 35.60 10.72
CA SER A 448 8.05 34.39 11.55
C SER A 448 6.57 34.07 11.75
N LEU A 449 6.14 32.91 11.28
CA LEU A 449 4.77 32.40 11.36
C LEU A 449 4.65 31.11 12.18
N ASP A 450 5.72 30.73 12.90
CA ASP A 450 5.71 29.65 13.90
C ASP A 450 4.47 29.73 14.81
N ARG A 451 3.70 28.64 14.84
CA ARG A 451 2.43 28.44 15.58
C ARG A 451 1.31 29.40 15.19
N LYS A 452 1.44 30.14 14.10
CA LYS A 452 0.40 31.05 13.58
C LYS A 452 -0.53 30.27 12.64
N LEU A 453 -1.49 29.57 13.23
CA LEU A 453 -2.46 28.73 12.50
C LEU A 453 -3.50 29.55 11.72
N ILE A 454 -3.85 29.10 10.51
CA ILE A 454 -5.02 29.56 9.75
C ILE A 454 -6.16 28.55 9.90
N GLN A 455 -7.36 29.00 10.23
CA GLN A 455 -8.52 28.12 10.36
C GLN A 455 -9.38 28.19 9.11
N THR A 456 -9.83 27.02 8.64
CA THR A 456 -10.76 26.93 7.49
C THR A 456 -11.93 26.01 7.83
N PRO A 457 -13.05 26.06 7.08
CA PRO A 457 -14.15 25.13 7.27
C PRO A 457 -13.74 23.65 7.11
N LEU A 458 -12.74 23.38 6.25
CA LEU A 458 -12.15 22.06 6.03
C LEU A 458 -11.15 21.68 7.14
N HIS A 459 -10.47 22.66 7.73
CA HIS A 459 -9.48 22.47 8.79
C HIS A 459 -9.82 23.31 10.02
N ARG A 460 -10.84 22.85 10.77
CA ARG A 460 -11.30 23.54 11.98
C ARG A 460 -10.24 23.60 13.09
N GLY A 461 -9.36 22.60 13.16
CA GLY A 461 -8.21 22.56 14.08
C GLY A 461 -7.09 23.55 13.75
N GLY A 462 -7.18 24.23 12.59
CA GLY A 462 -6.13 25.11 12.09
C GLY A 462 -5.05 24.37 11.30
N ILE A 463 -4.45 25.06 10.34
CA ILE A 463 -3.29 24.63 9.57
C ILE A 463 -2.16 25.61 9.85
N GLU A 464 -0.97 25.12 10.12
CA GLU A 464 0.25 25.94 10.15
C GLU A 464 0.76 26.13 8.72
N PRO A 465 0.75 27.35 8.16
CA PRO A 465 1.12 27.55 6.75
C PRO A 465 2.62 27.29 6.50
N CYS A 466 3.47 27.80 7.38
CA CYS A 466 4.93 27.67 7.37
C CYS A 466 5.51 28.27 8.64
N ASP A 467 6.79 28.01 8.91
CA ASP A 467 7.51 28.59 10.05
C ASP A 467 8.02 30.00 9.73
N ILE A 468 8.52 30.21 8.50
CA ILE A 468 8.97 31.51 8.00
C ILE A 468 8.38 31.74 6.60
N PHE A 469 7.76 32.90 6.41
CA PHE A 469 7.35 33.36 5.09
C PHE A 469 8.34 34.40 4.57
N VAL A 470 8.98 34.11 3.43
CA VAL A 470 9.85 35.09 2.76
C VAL A 470 9.07 35.76 1.63
N PRO A 471 8.99 37.11 1.62
CA PRO A 471 8.46 37.88 0.51
C PRO A 471 9.11 37.39 -0.80
N GLU A 472 8.34 37.29 -1.88
CA GLU A 472 8.58 36.50 -3.12
C GLU A 472 7.80 35.18 -3.20
N GLY A 473 7.11 34.80 -2.12
CA GLY A 473 6.19 33.67 -2.13
C GLY A 473 6.80 32.36 -1.70
N THR A 474 7.82 32.43 -0.83
CA THR A 474 8.52 31.25 -0.33
C THR A 474 8.02 30.89 1.06
N LEU A 475 7.44 29.69 1.17
CA LEU A 475 7.11 29.05 2.44
C LEU A 475 8.33 28.28 2.92
N VAL A 476 8.90 28.66 4.06
CA VAL A 476 10.03 27.95 4.67
C VAL A 476 9.49 27.18 5.86
N HIS A 477 9.68 25.87 5.85
CA HIS A 477 9.43 25.02 6.99
C HIS A 477 10.76 24.63 7.61
N VAL A 478 10.94 24.84 8.91
CA VAL A 478 12.19 24.65 9.63
C VAL A 478 12.00 23.51 10.63
N LYS A 479 12.91 22.54 10.61
CA LYS A 479 12.97 21.54 11.69
C LYS A 479 14.40 21.16 12.01
N ARG A 480 14.68 21.02 13.31
CA ARG A 480 15.92 20.41 13.78
C ARG A 480 15.82 18.90 13.65
N ARG A 481 16.72 18.29 12.88
CA ARG A 481 16.74 16.85 12.63
C ARG A 481 17.41 16.13 13.80
N ARG A 482 16.59 15.42 14.56
CA ARG A 482 16.98 14.44 15.58
C ARG A 482 16.66 13.01 15.13
N SER A 483 15.68 12.85 14.25
CA SER A 483 15.23 11.56 13.73
C SER A 483 14.81 11.61 12.24
N SER A 484 14.51 10.44 11.67
CA SER A 484 13.86 10.32 10.35
C SER A 484 12.37 10.69 10.35
N ALA A 485 11.73 10.69 11.52
CA ALA A 485 10.34 11.11 11.67
C ALA A 485 10.22 12.62 11.39
N ASP A 486 11.21 13.42 11.80
CA ASP A 486 11.20 14.89 11.65
C ASP A 486 11.13 15.32 10.19
N LEU A 487 11.91 14.68 9.32
CA LEU A 487 11.86 14.96 7.89
C LEU A 487 10.50 14.58 7.29
N SER A 488 9.94 13.45 7.72
CA SER A 488 8.63 13.00 7.23
C SER A 488 7.51 13.94 7.66
N HIS A 489 7.60 14.47 8.89
CA HIS A 489 6.69 15.48 9.42
C HIS A 489 6.81 16.81 8.68
N LEU A 490 8.04 17.29 8.48
CA LEU A 490 8.33 18.54 7.75
C LEU A 490 7.76 18.50 6.32
N LEU A 491 7.98 17.37 5.66
CA LEU A 491 7.42 17.03 4.36
C LEU A 491 5.88 17.15 4.39
N ALA A 492 5.22 16.43 5.31
CA ALA A 492 3.77 16.45 5.42
C ALA A 492 3.22 17.86 5.70
N GLN A 493 3.86 18.65 6.55
CA GLN A 493 3.49 20.05 6.81
C GLN A 493 3.54 20.88 5.52
N GLY A 494 4.64 20.81 4.77
CA GLY A 494 4.79 21.54 3.51
C GLY A 494 3.77 21.16 2.44
N LEU A 495 3.44 19.87 2.31
CA LEU A 495 2.42 19.43 1.37
C LEU A 495 1.02 19.90 1.78
N VAL A 496 0.62 19.69 3.04
CA VAL A 496 -0.74 20.02 3.51
C VAL A 496 -0.99 21.52 3.46
N SER A 497 -0.02 22.34 3.88
CA SER A 497 -0.17 23.79 3.83
C SER A 497 -0.28 24.30 2.39
N THR A 498 0.59 23.81 1.52
CA THR A 498 0.61 24.24 0.11
C THR A 498 -0.64 23.79 -0.64
N ASP A 499 -1.09 22.55 -0.44
CA ASP A 499 -2.33 22.04 -1.03
C ASP A 499 -3.55 22.86 -0.58
N ALA A 500 -3.64 23.19 0.71
CA ALA A 500 -4.70 24.06 1.23
C ALA A 500 -4.66 25.45 0.57
N LEU A 501 -3.49 26.09 0.48
CA LEU A 501 -3.35 27.41 -0.13
C LEU A 501 -3.60 27.40 -1.65
N ALA A 502 -3.27 26.30 -2.34
CA ALA A 502 -3.54 26.12 -3.76
C ALA A 502 -5.02 25.81 -4.05
N GLY A 503 -5.66 24.98 -3.22
CA GLY A 503 -7.00 24.43 -3.48
C GLY A 503 -8.16 25.19 -2.82
N ASP A 504 -7.97 25.80 -1.65
CA ASP A 504 -9.05 26.34 -0.81
C ASP A 504 -9.05 27.88 -0.79
N GLU A 505 -10.13 28.48 -1.29
CA GLU A 505 -10.32 29.94 -1.29
C GLU A 505 -10.39 30.51 0.14
N SER A 506 -10.99 29.77 1.07
CA SER A 506 -11.04 30.19 2.47
C SER A 506 -9.67 30.13 3.15
N ALA A 507 -8.83 29.16 2.77
CA ALA A 507 -7.43 29.10 3.21
C ALA A 507 -6.65 30.31 2.69
N ARG A 508 -6.80 30.66 1.40
CA ARG A 508 -6.16 31.87 0.82
C ARG A 508 -6.62 33.15 1.49
N ALA A 509 -7.91 33.29 1.80
CA ALA A 509 -8.43 34.46 2.50
C ALA A 509 -7.88 34.55 3.94
N ALA A 510 -7.86 33.44 4.67
CA ALA A 510 -7.31 33.38 6.02
C ALA A 510 -5.79 33.65 6.03
N TRP A 511 -5.06 33.13 5.04
CA TRP A 511 -3.64 33.38 4.81
C TRP A 511 -3.35 34.85 4.55
N MET A 512 -4.06 35.47 3.60
CA MET A 512 -3.88 36.88 3.29
C MET A 512 -4.16 37.77 4.51
N LYS A 513 -5.24 37.46 5.26
CA LYS A 513 -5.53 38.16 6.51
C LYS A 513 -4.39 38.04 7.50
N ARG A 514 -3.87 36.83 7.72
CA ARG A 514 -2.75 36.59 8.63
C ARG A 514 -1.49 37.34 8.21
N ILE A 515 -1.14 37.34 6.93
CA ILE A 515 0.03 38.05 6.44
C ILE A 515 -0.08 39.57 6.64
N VAL A 516 -1.24 40.15 6.36
CA VAL A 516 -1.48 41.59 6.59
C VAL A 516 -1.36 41.92 8.08
N GLU A 517 -1.89 41.08 8.96
CA GLU A 517 -1.80 41.25 10.41
C GLU A 517 -0.36 41.17 10.92
N GLU A 518 0.42 40.15 10.54
CA GLU A 518 1.77 39.94 11.06
C GLU A 518 2.84 40.84 10.40
N SER A 519 2.52 41.44 9.25
CA SER A 519 3.39 42.41 8.57
C SER A 519 3.07 43.87 8.90
N ASP A 520 2.11 44.14 9.78
CA ASP A 520 1.55 45.48 10.02
C ASP A 520 1.13 46.19 8.72
N GLY A 521 0.60 45.42 7.76
CA GLY A 521 0.20 45.88 6.43
C GLY A 521 1.34 46.09 5.43
N GLY A 522 2.57 45.73 5.79
CA GLY A 522 3.75 45.81 4.91
C GLY A 522 3.70 44.86 3.71
N ILE A 523 2.96 43.76 3.80
CA ILE A 523 2.76 42.79 2.71
C ILE A 523 1.28 42.75 2.31
N THR A 524 1.00 43.13 1.07
CA THR A 524 -0.36 43.19 0.51
C THR A 524 -0.69 42.04 -0.46
N HIS A 525 0.33 41.30 -0.90
CA HIS A 525 0.20 40.11 -1.76
C HIS A 525 1.14 39.00 -1.27
N ALA A 526 0.59 37.81 -1.04
CA ALA A 526 1.34 36.65 -0.56
C ALA A 526 1.01 35.40 -1.38
N THR A 527 1.33 35.44 -2.67
CA THR A 527 1.24 34.27 -3.55
C THR A 527 2.28 33.23 -3.13
N VAL A 528 1.93 31.95 -3.17
CA VAL A 528 2.86 30.85 -2.89
C VAL A 528 3.40 30.33 -4.21
N SER A 529 4.72 30.31 -4.36
CA SER A 529 5.44 29.84 -5.55
C SER A 529 6.55 28.85 -5.20
N ARG A 530 7.05 28.88 -3.95
CA ARG A 530 8.16 28.03 -3.51
C ARG A 530 7.92 27.47 -2.12
N VAL A 531 8.44 26.27 -1.89
CA VAL A 531 8.54 25.61 -0.59
C VAL A 531 10.00 25.25 -0.33
N VAL A 532 10.51 25.66 0.83
CA VAL A 532 11.84 25.32 1.32
C VAL A 532 11.70 24.46 2.56
N LEU A 533 12.18 23.22 2.50
CA LEU A 533 12.25 22.32 3.64
C LEU A 533 13.64 22.49 4.27
N ALA A 534 13.73 23.28 5.34
CA ALA A 534 14.96 23.65 6.00
C ALA A 534 15.26 22.73 7.19
N ILE A 535 16.40 22.04 7.10
CA ILE A 535 16.77 20.99 8.04
C ILE A 535 18.04 21.40 8.79
N GLY A 536 17.91 21.66 10.09
CA GLY A 536 19.04 21.80 11.01
C GLY A 536 19.64 20.43 11.31
N SER A 537 20.92 20.23 11.02
CA SER A 537 21.60 19.00 11.41
C SER A 537 23.12 19.15 11.48
N SER A 538 23.72 18.56 12.51
CA SER A 538 25.17 18.35 12.62
C SER A 538 25.76 17.45 11.52
N LYS A 539 24.95 16.59 10.87
CA LYS A 539 25.37 15.75 9.73
C LYS A 539 24.55 16.11 8.49
N PRO A 540 25.18 16.20 7.30
CA PRO A 540 24.44 16.55 6.09
C PRO A 540 23.39 15.48 5.78
N VAL A 541 22.19 15.89 5.36
CA VAL A 541 21.17 14.97 4.83
C VAL A 541 21.66 14.42 3.49
N MET A 542 21.87 13.11 3.44
CA MET A 542 22.41 12.38 2.29
C MET A 542 21.57 11.12 2.08
N VAL A 543 21.55 10.61 0.86
CA VAL A 543 20.75 9.43 0.50
C VAL A 543 21.08 8.22 1.38
N ASP A 544 22.34 8.03 1.72
CA ASP A 544 22.75 6.91 2.58
C ASP A 544 22.21 6.98 4.00
N ASN A 545 21.88 8.17 4.52
CA ASN A 545 21.42 8.36 5.90
C ASN A 545 19.91 8.55 6.04
N LEU A 546 19.16 8.40 4.96
CA LEU A 546 17.70 8.39 4.97
C LEU A 546 17.17 6.95 4.95
N PHE A 547 16.07 6.73 5.67
CA PHE A 547 15.28 5.52 5.54
C PHE A 547 14.54 5.54 4.20
N THR A 548 14.40 4.37 3.61
CA THR A 548 13.74 4.12 2.33
C THR A 548 12.35 4.70 2.27
N PHE A 549 11.51 4.50 3.30
CA PHE A 549 10.17 5.08 3.30
C PHE A 549 10.19 6.61 3.43
N THR A 550 11.18 7.19 4.12
CA THR A 550 11.40 8.65 4.11
C THR A 550 11.79 9.13 2.72
N LYS A 551 12.65 8.39 1.99
CA LYS A 551 13.01 8.68 0.60
C LYS A 551 11.80 8.62 -0.33
N VAL A 552 10.99 7.57 -0.23
CA VAL A 552 9.75 7.41 -1.00
C VAL A 552 8.81 8.59 -0.75
N ASN A 553 8.60 8.96 0.51
CA ASN A 553 7.74 10.10 0.85
C ASN A 553 8.31 11.42 0.31
N LEU A 554 9.63 11.64 0.40
CA LEU A 554 10.28 12.82 -0.17
C LEU A 554 10.01 12.93 -1.67
N VAL A 555 10.24 11.86 -2.44
CA VAL A 555 10.00 11.87 -3.90
C VAL A 555 8.53 12.16 -4.23
N LYS A 556 7.60 11.47 -3.58
CA LYS A 556 6.17 11.63 -3.85
C LYS A 556 5.67 13.04 -3.56
N GLN A 557 6.04 13.59 -2.41
CA GLN A 557 5.58 14.91 -2.03
C GLN A 557 6.24 16.00 -2.86
N TYR A 558 7.51 15.83 -3.19
CA TYR A 558 8.19 16.69 -4.13
C TYR A 558 7.46 16.74 -5.49
N ASP A 559 7.10 15.57 -6.04
CA ASP A 559 6.37 15.50 -7.31
C ASP A 559 4.94 16.07 -7.20
N ALA A 560 4.25 15.86 -6.06
CA ALA A 560 2.93 16.42 -5.80
C ALA A 560 2.94 17.96 -5.73
N LEU A 561 3.91 18.54 -5.03
CA LEU A 561 4.09 20.00 -4.96
C LEU A 561 4.44 20.60 -6.32
N ARG A 562 5.28 19.91 -7.11
CA ARG A 562 5.59 20.32 -8.49
C ARG A 562 4.37 20.28 -9.41
N ALA A 563 3.43 19.37 -9.18
CA ALA A 563 2.16 19.33 -9.91
C ALA A 563 1.25 20.53 -9.59
N LEU A 564 1.45 21.18 -8.45
CA LEU A 564 0.79 22.45 -8.07
C LEU A 564 1.53 23.69 -8.59
N ASP A 565 2.52 23.52 -9.48
CA ASP A 565 3.40 24.59 -9.99
C ASP A 565 4.23 25.29 -8.89
N VAL A 566 4.55 24.56 -7.82
CA VAL A 566 5.38 25.05 -6.70
C VAL A 566 6.79 24.47 -6.80
N GLU A 567 7.80 25.33 -6.72
CA GLU A 567 9.20 24.90 -6.66
C GLU A 567 9.55 24.41 -5.26
N VAL A 568 10.16 23.24 -5.15
CA VAL A 568 10.56 22.65 -3.87
C VAL A 568 12.08 22.54 -3.80
N SER A 569 12.64 22.90 -2.65
CA SER A 569 14.07 22.73 -2.36
C SER A 569 14.27 22.30 -0.91
N VAL A 570 15.37 21.60 -0.65
CA VAL A 570 15.77 21.19 0.70
C VAL A 570 16.96 22.07 1.12
N ALA A 571 16.77 22.92 2.12
CA ALA A 571 17.84 23.76 2.66
C ALA A 571 18.52 23.05 3.82
N ARG A 572 19.86 23.12 3.86
CA ARG A 572 20.65 22.64 5.00
C ARG A 572 20.98 23.83 5.90
N ILE A 573 20.65 23.70 7.17
CA ILE A 573 21.05 24.65 8.21
C ILE A 573 22.20 24.03 8.99
N ALA A 574 23.36 24.70 8.99
CA ALA A 574 24.52 24.24 9.75
C ALA A 574 24.26 24.44 11.25
N GLU A 575 24.42 23.37 12.03
CA GLU A 575 24.41 23.47 13.49
C GLU A 575 25.80 23.87 14.01
N GLN A 576 25.84 24.78 14.99
CA GLN A 576 27.06 25.29 15.62
C GLN A 576 27.12 24.97 17.11
#